data_AF-A0A453LJY1-F1
#
_entry.id   AF-A0A453LJY1-F1
#
_cell.length_a   1.000
_cell.length_b   1.000
_cell.length_c   1.000
_cell.angle_alpha   90.00
_cell.angle_beta   90.00
_cell.angle_gamma   90.00
#
_symmetry.space_group_name_H-M   'P 1'
#
loop_
_entity.id
_entity.type
_entity.pdbx_description
1 polymer ?
#
loop_
_entity_poly.entity_id
_entity_poly.type
_entity_poly.pdbx_seq_one_letter_code
_entity_poly.pdbx_strand_id
1 'polypeptide(L)'
;MQCRCMGCVGKVEKAMAAVGSFTGVETAVGDVNAGVVAVAGKVDPAELCQWLKRKTRKDVKIVCPHPPAENHKQKMILVLGGSSRIENTTPSAPPLPQHFSSALAPSGVQSGHEDLHLIEEKIRDLERARDALKVRSLKNELTAAKSELKQSREVISNSKKALLDSALSQLDAFKKLESLTQATM
;
A
#
# COMPACT_ATOMS: atom_id res chain seq x y z
N MET A 1 14.81 -13.87 5.23
CA MET A 1 14.63 -15.18 5.93
C MET A 1 14.83 -16.32 4.93
N GLN A 2 15.39 -17.49 5.31
CA GLN A 2 15.44 -18.66 4.40
C GLN A 2 14.58 -19.80 4.95
N CYS A 3 13.53 -20.17 4.21
CA CYS A 3 12.74 -21.37 4.44
C CYS A 3 13.11 -22.41 3.37
N ARG A 4 13.45 -23.63 3.80
CA ARG A 4 13.91 -24.70 2.90
C ARG A 4 12.86 -25.79 2.69
N CYS A 5 11.70 -25.68 3.32
CA CYS A 5 10.59 -26.59 3.17
C CYS A 5 9.26 -25.88 3.41
N MET A 6 8.17 -26.42 2.83
CA MET A 6 6.81 -25.91 3.03
C MET A 6 6.39 -25.89 4.50
N GLY A 7 6.89 -26.82 5.32
CA GLY A 7 6.62 -26.84 6.76
C GLY A 7 7.20 -25.63 7.50
N CYS A 8 8.34 -25.10 7.07
CA CYS A 8 8.91 -23.86 7.61
C CYS A 8 8.10 -22.65 7.16
N VAL A 9 7.68 -22.61 5.90
CA VAL A 9 6.85 -21.53 5.34
C VAL A 9 5.52 -21.46 6.09
N GLY A 10 4.79 -22.58 6.17
CA GLY A 10 3.48 -22.64 6.83
C GLY A 10 3.53 -22.34 8.33
N LYS A 11 4.64 -22.62 9.03
CA LYS A 11 4.82 -22.18 10.43
C LYS A 11 4.92 -20.67 10.55
N VAL A 12 5.62 -20.02 9.61
CA VAL A 12 5.76 -18.56 9.61
C VAL A 12 4.46 -17.91 9.19
N GLU A 13 3.81 -18.36 8.12
CA GLU A 13 2.48 -17.87 7.70
C GLU A 13 1.45 -17.92 8.83
N LYS A 14 1.34 -19.08 9.50
CA LYS A 14 0.43 -19.24 10.65
C LYS A 14 0.79 -18.31 11.81
N ALA A 15 2.07 -18.08 12.06
CA ALA A 15 2.51 -17.16 13.09
C ALA A 15 2.13 -15.72 12.72
N MET A 16 2.40 -15.28 11.48
CA MET A 16 2.05 -13.95 10.97
C MET A 16 0.55 -13.68 11.07
N ALA A 17 -0.27 -14.62 10.63
CA ALA A 17 -1.73 -14.51 10.72
C ALA A 17 -2.23 -14.37 12.16
N ALA A 18 -1.57 -15.06 13.11
CA ALA A 18 -1.94 -15.04 14.52
C ALA A 18 -1.40 -13.82 15.30
N VAL A 19 -0.50 -13.01 14.74
CA VAL A 19 0.00 -11.78 15.40
C VAL A 19 -1.14 -10.78 15.61
N GLY A 20 -2.08 -10.67 14.67
CA GLY A 20 -3.23 -9.78 14.79
C GLY A 20 -4.18 -10.15 15.93
N SER A 21 -4.14 -11.40 16.42
CA SER A 21 -4.93 -11.87 17.57
C SER A 21 -4.20 -11.71 18.91
N PHE A 22 -2.98 -11.19 18.91
CA PHE A 22 -2.22 -10.96 20.13
C PHE A 22 -2.79 -9.74 20.89
N THR A 23 -2.93 -9.86 22.21
CA THR A 23 -3.54 -8.81 23.04
C THR A 23 -2.78 -7.48 22.90
N GLY A 24 -3.50 -6.40 22.61
CA GLY A 24 -2.92 -5.06 22.45
C GLY A 24 -2.43 -4.74 21.05
N VAL A 25 -2.50 -5.68 20.09
CA VAL A 25 -2.23 -5.41 18.67
C VAL A 25 -3.48 -4.83 18.01
N GLU A 26 -3.33 -3.67 17.36
CA GLU A 26 -4.41 -3.04 16.58
C GLU A 26 -4.25 -3.33 15.09
N THR A 27 -3.01 -3.40 14.61
CA THR A 27 -2.71 -3.68 13.21
C THR A 27 -1.40 -4.43 13.12
N ALA A 28 -1.37 -5.50 12.34
CA ALA A 28 -0.17 -6.25 12.04
C ALA A 28 -0.07 -6.52 10.54
N VAL A 29 1.11 -6.29 9.96
CA VAL A 29 1.42 -6.58 8.56
C VAL A 29 2.66 -7.46 8.55
N GLY A 30 2.54 -8.66 7.98
CA GLY A 30 3.62 -9.63 7.89
C GLY A 30 4.03 -9.89 6.45
N ASP A 31 5.33 -9.85 6.19
CA ASP A 31 5.95 -10.32 4.95
C ASP A 31 6.71 -11.62 5.25
N VAL A 32 6.19 -12.73 4.73
CA VAL A 32 6.76 -14.07 4.93
C VAL A 32 8.08 -14.24 4.15
N ASN A 33 8.21 -13.59 3.00
CA ASN A 33 9.39 -13.68 2.15
C ASN A 33 10.55 -12.90 2.75
N ALA A 34 10.30 -11.66 3.16
CA ALA A 34 11.28 -10.84 3.87
C ALA A 34 11.53 -11.38 5.30
N GLY A 35 10.54 -12.04 5.90
CA GLY A 35 10.54 -12.41 7.31
C GLY A 35 10.40 -11.19 8.22
N VAL A 36 9.57 -10.23 7.83
CA VAL A 36 9.41 -8.95 8.53
C VAL A 36 7.98 -8.84 9.04
N VAL A 37 7.81 -8.36 10.27
CA VAL A 37 6.51 -8.12 10.90
C VAL A 37 6.48 -6.68 11.38
N ALA A 38 5.56 -5.88 10.84
CA ALA A 38 5.25 -4.56 11.35
C ALA A 38 4.01 -4.67 12.25
N VAL A 39 4.12 -4.19 13.48
CA VAL A 39 3.04 -4.22 14.47
C VAL A 39 2.81 -2.82 15.00
N ALA A 40 1.53 -2.44 15.03
CA ALA A 40 1.04 -1.21 15.65
C ALA A 40 0.07 -1.57 16.77
N GLY A 41 0.29 -1.00 17.95
CA GLY A 41 -0.58 -1.21 19.11
C GLY A 41 0.11 -0.94 20.43
N LYS A 42 -0.57 -1.25 21.54
CA LYS A 42 -0.05 -1.19 22.90
C LYS A 42 0.35 -2.60 23.33
N VAL A 43 1.48 -3.07 22.80
CA VAL A 43 2.01 -4.41 23.04
C VAL A 43 3.44 -4.32 23.55
N ASP A 44 3.82 -5.18 24.48
CA ASP A 44 5.21 -5.27 24.94
C ASP A 44 6.08 -5.94 23.84
N PRO A 45 7.13 -5.26 23.33
CA PRO A 45 7.98 -5.82 22.29
C PRO A 45 8.66 -7.13 22.69
N ALA A 46 9.04 -7.29 23.98
CA ALA A 46 9.76 -8.46 24.44
C ALA A 46 8.85 -9.70 24.49
N GLU A 47 7.63 -9.56 25.01
CA GLU A 47 6.61 -10.61 24.99
C GLU A 47 6.28 -11.06 23.57
N LEU A 48 6.07 -10.10 22.66
CA LEU A 48 5.75 -10.39 21.26
C LEU A 48 6.91 -11.10 20.54
N CYS A 49 8.16 -10.66 20.76
CA CYS A 49 9.35 -11.34 20.25
C CYS A 49 9.46 -12.77 20.76
N GLN A 50 9.23 -13.00 22.06
CA GLN A 50 9.32 -14.33 22.65
C GLN A 50 8.22 -15.26 22.13
N TRP A 51 7.01 -14.73 21.95
CA TRP A 51 5.89 -15.46 21.36
C TRP A 51 6.18 -15.86 19.90
N LEU A 52 6.66 -14.92 19.07
CA LEU A 52 7.04 -15.18 17.69
C LEU A 52 8.17 -16.21 17.60
N LYS A 53 9.19 -16.11 18.46
CA LYS A 53 10.30 -17.07 18.52
C LYS A 53 9.80 -18.47 18.88
N ARG A 54 8.86 -18.60 19.82
CA ARG A 54 8.24 -19.88 20.18
C ARG A 54 7.42 -20.47 19.03
N LYS A 55 6.63 -19.64 18.34
CA LYS A 55 5.72 -20.10 17.27
C LYS A 55 6.45 -20.47 15.98
N THR A 56 7.46 -19.70 15.60
CA THR A 56 8.19 -19.86 14.33
C THR A 56 9.46 -20.70 14.46
N ARG A 57 10.01 -20.87 15.67
CA ARG A 57 11.33 -21.49 15.92
C ARG A 57 12.48 -20.77 15.19
N LYS A 58 12.30 -19.47 14.93
CA LYS A 58 13.28 -18.58 14.32
C LYS A 58 13.70 -17.51 15.34
N ASP A 59 14.94 -17.05 15.25
CA ASP A 59 15.34 -15.88 16.02
C ASP A 59 14.59 -14.63 15.57
N VAL A 60 14.25 -13.75 16.49
CA VAL A 60 13.48 -12.52 16.20
C VAL A 60 14.27 -11.35 16.74
N LYS A 61 14.50 -10.34 15.91
CA LYS A 61 15.18 -9.10 16.28
C LYS A 61 14.26 -7.90 16.04
N ILE A 62 14.22 -6.97 16.98
CA ILE A 62 13.53 -5.69 16.81
C ILE A 62 14.49 -4.76 16.07
N VAL A 63 14.07 -4.23 14.92
CA VAL A 63 14.93 -3.39 14.06
C VAL A 63 14.67 -1.91 14.26
N CYS A 64 13.43 -1.50 14.57
CA CYS A 64 13.10 -0.13 14.95
C CYS A 64 11.85 -0.09 15.82
N PRO A 65 11.93 0.35 17.09
CA PRO A 65 10.82 1.03 17.73
C PRO A 65 10.81 2.46 17.17
N HIS A 66 9.98 2.75 16.17
CA HIS A 66 9.87 4.14 15.69
C HIS A 66 9.22 4.95 16.82
N PRO A 67 9.84 6.04 17.32
CA PRO A 67 9.20 6.87 18.33
C PRO A 67 7.92 7.49 17.75
N PRO A 68 6.84 7.60 18.56
CA PRO A 68 5.53 7.99 18.08
C PRO A 68 5.54 9.46 17.64
N ALA A 69 5.27 9.71 16.36
CA ALA A 69 4.66 10.97 15.97
C ALA A 69 3.22 10.95 16.48
N GLU A 70 2.89 11.96 17.30
CA GLU A 70 1.59 12.35 17.86
C GLU A 70 0.45 11.33 17.68
N ASN A 71 -0.08 10.83 18.81
CA ASN A 71 -1.08 9.75 19.01
C ASN A 71 -0.46 8.39 19.43
N HIS A 72 -0.15 8.27 20.72
CA HIS A 72 0.01 7.10 21.62
C HIS A 72 0.07 5.63 21.10
N LYS A 73 0.53 5.35 19.89
CA LYS A 73 0.59 3.99 19.31
C LYS A 73 2.04 3.65 18.98
N GLN A 74 2.58 2.64 19.64
CA GLN A 74 3.93 2.16 19.35
C GLN A 74 3.90 1.37 18.04
N LYS A 75 4.76 1.76 17.09
CA LYS A 75 5.01 1.02 15.85
C LYS A 75 6.37 0.35 15.97
N MET A 76 6.38 -0.97 15.86
CA MET A 76 7.60 -1.77 15.93
C MET A 76 7.74 -2.69 14.72
N ILE A 77 8.97 -2.84 14.26
CA ILE A 77 9.33 -3.75 13.16
C ILE A 77 10.19 -4.89 13.73
N LEU A 78 9.71 -6.11 13.60
CA LEU A 78 10.37 -7.34 14.02
C LEU A 78 10.85 -8.10 12.78
N VAL A 79 12.08 -8.61 12.82
CA VAL A 79 12.68 -9.38 11.72
C VAL A 79 13.03 -10.78 12.20
N LEU A 80 12.52 -11.78 11.49
CA LEU A 80 12.76 -13.20 11.69
C LEU A 80 14.05 -13.62 10.98
N GLY A 81 15.02 -14.07 11.77
CA GLY A 81 16.31 -14.57 11.34
C GLY A 81 16.33 -16.05 10.96
N GLY A 82 17.54 -16.60 10.87
CA GLY A 82 17.77 -18.03 10.73
C GLY A 82 17.30 -18.82 11.95
N SER A 83 17.23 -20.14 11.80
CA SER A 83 17.09 -21.01 12.98
C SER A 83 18.50 -21.16 13.55
N SER A 84 18.81 -20.49 14.66
CA SER A 84 20.07 -20.76 15.34
C SER A 84 19.99 -22.17 15.93
N ARG A 85 20.91 -23.04 15.50
CA ARG A 85 21.15 -24.32 16.19
C ARG A 85 21.73 -23.96 17.55
N ILE A 86 20.91 -23.97 18.59
CA ILE A 86 21.43 -24.15 19.94
C ILE A 86 21.88 -25.61 19.96
N GLU A 87 23.20 -25.81 19.80
CA GLU A 87 23.85 -27.10 19.93
C GLU A 87 23.77 -27.53 21.39
N ASN A 88 22.77 -28.34 21.72
CA ASN A 88 22.71 -29.11 22.94
C ASN A 88 23.33 -30.48 22.69
N THR A 89 24.65 -30.56 22.92
CA THR A 89 25.45 -31.78 23.00
C THR A 89 24.95 -32.70 24.10
N THR A 90 24.45 -33.90 23.77
CA THR A 90 24.52 -35.14 24.59
C THR A 90 24.10 -36.37 23.74
N PRO A 91 24.48 -37.63 24.09
CA PRO A 91 25.32 -38.49 23.27
C PRO A 91 24.59 -39.72 22.67
N SER A 92 25.26 -40.36 21.70
CA SER A 92 25.09 -41.75 21.21
C SER A 92 23.68 -42.37 21.15
N ALA A 93 23.21 -42.59 19.93
CA ALA A 93 22.38 -43.75 19.58
C ALA A 93 22.94 -44.43 18.31
N PRO A 94 22.91 -45.78 18.20
CA PRO A 94 23.67 -46.55 17.20
C PRO A 94 23.05 -46.46 15.79
N PRO A 95 23.81 -46.70 14.71
CA PRO A 95 23.30 -46.62 13.35
C PRO A 95 22.43 -47.83 13.01
N LEU A 96 21.20 -47.57 12.57
CA LEU A 96 20.33 -48.60 11.97
C LEU A 96 20.64 -48.78 10.47
N PRO A 97 20.53 -50.01 9.93
CA PRO A 97 21.10 -50.37 8.63
C PRO A 97 20.28 -49.85 7.45
N GLN A 98 21.01 -49.46 6.40
CA GLN A 98 20.45 -49.22 5.08
C GLN A 98 20.16 -50.56 4.40
N HIS A 99 18.87 -50.88 4.17
CA HIS A 99 18.52 -51.84 3.13
C HIS A 99 17.12 -51.59 2.54
N PHE A 100 17.12 -51.14 1.27
CA PHE A 100 16.21 -51.43 0.16
C PHE A 100 14.68 -51.29 0.34
N SER A 101 14.10 -50.34 -0.39
CA SER A 101 13.37 -50.59 -1.65
C SER A 101 12.33 -49.50 -1.87
N SER A 102 12.44 -48.79 -3.00
CA SER A 102 11.29 -48.15 -3.60
C SER A 102 11.31 -48.48 -5.09
N ALA A 103 10.56 -49.52 -5.43
CA ALA A 103 10.14 -49.82 -6.77
C ALA A 103 8.90 -48.98 -7.11
N LEU A 104 8.91 -48.46 -8.32
CA LEU A 104 7.82 -47.90 -9.12
C LEU A 104 7.08 -46.64 -8.62
N ALA A 105 7.14 -45.63 -9.50
CA ALA A 105 6.31 -44.44 -9.51
C ALA A 105 4.81 -44.76 -9.61
N PRO A 106 3.97 -43.75 -9.35
CA PRO A 106 3.20 -43.20 -10.45
C PRO A 106 3.48 -41.71 -10.63
N SER A 107 3.90 -41.39 -11.84
CA SER A 107 3.72 -40.11 -12.50
C SER A 107 2.25 -39.66 -12.47
N GLY A 108 2.05 -38.42 -12.06
CA GLY A 108 0.78 -37.67 -12.05
C GLY A 108 1.02 -36.36 -11.28
N VAL A 109 1.94 -35.48 -11.69
CA VAL A 109 1.87 -34.61 -12.89
C VAL A 109 0.54 -33.85 -12.93
N GLN A 110 0.61 -32.65 -12.36
CA GLN A 110 -0.13 -31.42 -12.72
C GLN A 110 -1.59 -31.30 -12.25
N SER A 111 -1.79 -30.63 -11.11
CA SER A 111 -3.08 -29.99 -10.81
C SER A 111 -2.97 -28.71 -9.94
N GLY A 112 -1.81 -28.38 -9.35
CA GLY A 112 -1.69 -27.19 -8.48
C GLY A 112 -1.23 -25.89 -9.14
N HIS A 113 -0.82 -25.92 -10.42
CA HIS A 113 -0.21 -24.76 -11.08
C HIS A 113 -1.22 -23.92 -11.88
N GLU A 114 -2.36 -24.52 -12.28
CA GLU A 114 -3.43 -23.78 -12.99
C GLU A 114 -4.16 -22.82 -12.04
N ASP A 115 -4.40 -23.22 -10.78
CA ASP A 115 -5.06 -22.37 -9.78
C ASP A 115 -4.24 -21.14 -9.41
N LEU A 116 -2.91 -21.26 -9.27
CA LEU A 116 -2.05 -20.12 -8.95
C LEU A 116 -1.99 -19.13 -10.13
N HIS A 117 -1.84 -19.63 -11.35
CA HIS A 117 -1.82 -18.79 -12.55
C HIS A 117 -3.15 -18.04 -12.72
N LEU A 118 -4.28 -18.70 -12.44
CA LEU A 118 -5.61 -18.07 -12.47
C LEU A 118 -5.75 -16.98 -11.40
N ILE A 119 -5.18 -17.18 -10.21
CA ILE A 119 -5.17 -16.16 -9.15
C ILE A 119 -4.32 -14.95 -9.55
N GLU A 120 -3.11 -15.17 -10.10
CA GLU A 120 -2.24 -14.11 -10.58
C GLU A 120 -2.89 -13.31 -11.72
N GLU A 121 -3.56 -14.00 -12.65
CA GLU A 121 -4.32 -13.37 -13.72
C GLU A 121 -5.46 -12.51 -13.18
N LYS A 122 -6.23 -13.04 -12.21
CA LYS A 122 -7.31 -12.30 -11.56
C LYS A 122 -6.83 -11.08 -10.79
N ILE A 123 -5.66 -11.14 -10.15
CA ILE A 123 -5.03 -9.97 -9.51
C ILE A 123 -4.73 -8.90 -10.56
N ARG A 124 -4.07 -9.28 -11.67
CA ARG A 124 -3.77 -8.35 -12.77
C ARG A 124 -5.04 -7.73 -13.35
N ASP A 125 -6.11 -8.50 -13.50
CA ASP A 125 -7.40 -7.99 -13.98
C ASP A 125 -8.03 -6.97 -13.02
N LEU A 126 -7.99 -7.23 -11.72
CA LEU A 126 -8.50 -6.31 -10.71
C LEU A 126 -7.68 -5.02 -10.67
N GLU A 127 -6.35 -5.12 -10.79
CA GLU A 127 -5.47 -3.95 -10.88
C GLU A 127 -5.78 -3.12 -12.14
N ARG A 128 -5.93 -3.76 -13.30
CA ARG A 128 -6.37 -3.11 -14.54
C ARG A 128 -7.73 -2.43 -14.39
N ALA A 129 -8.69 -3.09 -13.75
CA ALA A 129 -10.02 -2.55 -13.53
C ALA A 129 -9.97 -1.32 -12.61
N ARG A 130 -9.21 -1.38 -11.51
CA ARG A 130 -8.96 -0.25 -10.61
C ARG A 130 -8.36 0.93 -11.37
N ASP A 131 -7.33 0.68 -12.16
CA ASP A 131 -6.62 1.74 -12.90
C ASP A 131 -7.54 2.38 -13.95
N ALA A 132 -8.35 1.57 -14.66
CA ALA A 132 -9.35 2.06 -15.60
C ALA A 132 -10.43 2.92 -14.92
N LEU A 133 -10.90 2.53 -13.73
CA LEU A 133 -11.85 3.34 -12.95
C LEU A 133 -11.22 4.65 -12.49
N LYS A 134 -9.97 4.62 -12.01
CA LYS A 134 -9.25 5.83 -11.59
C LYS A 134 -9.05 6.79 -12.75
N VAL A 135 -8.64 6.29 -13.91
CA VAL A 135 -8.52 7.07 -15.15
C VAL A 135 -9.86 7.66 -15.57
N ARG A 136 -10.96 6.90 -15.48
CA ARG A 136 -12.30 7.41 -15.79
C ARG A 136 -12.71 8.54 -14.85
N SER A 137 -12.51 8.38 -13.54
CA SER A 137 -12.80 9.41 -12.54
C SER A 137 -12.03 10.70 -12.84
N LEU A 138 -10.70 10.58 -12.99
CA LEU A 138 -9.83 11.72 -13.27
C LEU A 138 -10.17 12.38 -14.61
N LYS A 139 -10.55 11.62 -15.63
CA LYS A 139 -11.00 12.17 -16.92
C LYS A 139 -12.27 13.01 -16.77
N ASN A 140 -13.22 12.55 -15.94
CA ASN A 140 -14.45 13.28 -15.68
C ASN A 140 -14.17 14.58 -14.91
N GLU A 141 -13.35 14.52 -13.85
CA GLU A 141 -12.91 15.70 -13.09
C GLU A 141 -12.18 16.71 -13.99
N LEU A 142 -11.26 16.23 -14.85
CA LEU A 142 -10.56 17.08 -15.81
C LEU A 142 -11.51 17.77 -16.79
N THR A 143 -12.55 17.05 -17.24
CA THR A 143 -13.55 17.60 -18.15
C THR A 143 -14.40 18.67 -17.45
N ALA A 144 -14.80 18.43 -16.20
CA ALA A 144 -15.51 19.40 -15.38
C ALA A 144 -14.68 20.66 -15.15
N ALA A 145 -13.44 20.52 -14.66
CA ALA A 145 -12.52 21.64 -14.44
C ALA A 145 -12.25 22.44 -15.72
N LYS A 146 -12.10 21.76 -16.86
CA LYS A 146 -11.94 22.43 -18.17
C LYS A 146 -13.18 23.22 -18.57
N SER A 147 -14.38 22.71 -18.27
CA SER A 147 -15.63 23.41 -18.54
C SER A 147 -15.81 24.65 -17.66
N GLU A 148 -15.46 24.56 -16.37
CA GLU A 148 -15.46 25.68 -15.43
C GLU A 148 -14.50 26.78 -15.88
N LEU A 149 -13.25 26.41 -16.23
CA LEU A 149 -12.26 27.36 -16.73
C LEU A 149 -12.72 28.06 -18.02
N LYS A 150 -13.37 27.32 -18.94
CA LYS A 150 -13.96 27.91 -20.15
C LYS A 150 -15.06 28.91 -19.80
N GLN A 151 -15.93 28.56 -18.86
CA GLN A 151 -17.02 29.43 -18.42
C GLN A 151 -16.48 30.70 -17.74
N SER A 152 -15.51 30.58 -16.83
CA SER A 152 -14.87 31.73 -16.19
C SER A 152 -14.19 32.64 -17.20
N ARG A 153 -13.50 32.08 -18.19
CA ARG A 153 -12.88 32.85 -19.28
C ARG A 153 -13.90 33.65 -20.08
N GLU A 154 -15.05 33.04 -20.38
CA GLU A 154 -16.13 33.70 -21.11
C GLU A 154 -16.74 34.84 -20.30
N VAL A 155 -17.00 34.62 -19.02
CA VAL A 155 -17.50 35.67 -18.10
C VAL A 155 -16.53 36.84 -18.02
N ILE A 156 -15.23 36.59 -17.89
CA ILE A 156 -14.20 37.63 -17.85
C ILE A 156 -14.15 38.40 -19.18
N SER A 157 -14.20 37.69 -20.31
CA SER A 157 -14.20 38.30 -21.64
C SER A 157 -15.39 39.24 -21.83
N ASN A 158 -16.60 38.77 -21.49
CA ASN A 158 -17.82 39.55 -21.62
C ASN A 158 -17.84 40.74 -20.66
N SER A 159 -17.36 40.58 -19.43
CA SER A 159 -17.21 41.67 -18.47
C SER A 159 -16.25 42.74 -18.99
N LYS A 160 -15.08 42.33 -19.52
CA LYS A 160 -14.11 43.27 -20.12
C LYS A 160 -14.72 44.04 -21.29
N LYS A 161 -15.48 43.36 -22.15
CA LYS A 161 -16.19 44.01 -23.27
C LYS A 161 -17.19 45.05 -22.77
N ALA A 162 -18.02 44.72 -21.78
CA ALA A 162 -18.99 45.65 -21.22
C ALA A 162 -18.34 46.90 -20.60
N LEU A 163 -17.19 46.74 -19.92
CA LEU A 163 -16.43 47.86 -19.39
C LEU A 163 -15.90 48.79 -20.50
N LEU A 164 -15.38 48.20 -21.59
CA LEU A 164 -14.92 48.98 -22.74
C LEU A 164 -16.07 49.71 -23.42
N ASP A 165 -17.20 49.05 -23.64
CA ASP A 165 -18.38 49.66 -24.26
C ASP A 165 -18.93 50.82 -23.41
N SER A 166 -18.91 50.66 -22.07
CA SER A 166 -19.29 51.73 -21.14
C SER A 166 -18.34 52.92 -21.19
N ALA A 167 -17.03 52.68 -21.16
CA ALA A 167 -16.02 53.75 -21.25
C ALA A 167 -16.09 54.51 -22.57
N LEU A 168 -16.31 53.81 -23.69
CA LEU A 168 -16.54 54.43 -24.99
C LEU A 168 -17.79 55.30 -25.00
N SER A 169 -18.88 54.83 -24.39
CA SER A 169 -20.12 55.59 -24.26
C SER A 169 -19.93 56.86 -23.43
N GLN A 170 -19.18 56.78 -22.33
CA GLN A 170 -18.85 57.96 -21.52
C GLN A 170 -17.99 58.97 -22.31
N LEU A 171 -17.03 58.50 -23.10
CA LEU A 171 -16.17 59.36 -23.90
C LEU A 171 -16.95 60.08 -25.02
N ASP A 172 -17.92 59.41 -25.65
CA ASP A 172 -18.82 60.02 -26.62
C ASP A 172 -19.71 61.10 -25.98
N ALA A 173 -20.26 60.82 -24.79
CA ALA A 173 -21.03 61.81 -24.04
C ALA A 173 -20.20 63.04 -23.69
N PHE A 174 -18.94 62.87 -23.26
CA PHE A 174 -18.04 63.98 -22.98
C PHE A 174 -17.77 64.84 -24.21
N LYS A 175 -17.47 64.22 -25.36
CA LYS A 175 -17.26 64.94 -26.63
C LYS A 175 -18.49 65.74 -27.06
N LYS A 176 -19.70 65.19 -26.87
CA LYS A 176 -20.96 65.91 -27.13
C LYS A 176 -21.08 67.16 -26.26
N LEU A 177 -20.78 67.07 -24.96
CA LEU A 177 -20.81 68.22 -24.06
C LEU A 177 -19.78 69.30 -24.45
N GLU A 178 -18.58 68.89 -24.85
CA GLU A 178 -17.53 69.80 -25.34
C GLU A 178 -17.99 70.54 -26.59
N SER A 179 -18.62 69.85 -27.54
CA SER A 179 -19.17 70.49 -28.76
C SER A 179 -20.27 71.52 -28.47
N LEU A 180 -21.13 71.28 -27.48
CA LEU A 180 -22.17 72.23 -27.06
C LEU A 180 -21.56 73.47 -26.40
N THR A 181 -20.50 73.28 -25.62
CA THR A 181 -19.80 74.38 -24.94
C THR A 181 -19.09 75.28 -25.95
N GLN A 182 -18.43 74.69 -26.97
CA GLN A 182 -17.80 75.45 -28.06
C GLN A 182 -18.81 76.25 -28.89
N ALA A 183 -20.05 75.77 -29.05
CA ALA A 183 -21.09 76.47 -29.79
C ALA A 183 -21.73 77.63 -29.03
N THR A 184 -21.48 77.75 -27.72
CA THR A 184 -22.08 78.78 -26.85
C THR A 184 -21.15 79.98 -26.61
N MET A 185 -19.90 79.91 -27.08
CA MET A 185 -18.89 80.97 -27.04
C MET A 185 -18.79 81.65 -28.41
#